data_AF-A0A926HHZ2-F1
#
_entry.id   AF-A0A926HHZ2-F1
#
_cell.length_a   1.000
_cell.length_b   1.000
_cell.length_c   1.000
_cell.angle_alpha   90.00
_cell.angle_beta   90.00
_cell.angle_gamma   90.00
#
_symmetry.space_group_name_H-M   'P 1'
#
loop_
_entity.id
_entity.type
_entity.pdbx_description
1 polymer ?
#
loop_
_entity_poly.entity_id
_entity_poly.type
_entity_poly.pdbx_seq_one_letter_code
_entity_poly.pdbx_strand_id
1 'polypeptide(L)'
;MAKELVMYTRTAGCPFVTIAKKVLHEHQIPYREIFVDQDPDARQRLLDWVGFLSVPTLIVAEPGHNLPFAEAEPLERGVSPRGIDRGSMLTEPSASQFRAWLTQHQFLRPASVD
;
A
#
# COMPACT_ATOMS: atom_id res chain seq x y z
N MET A 1 12.56 -0.54 -14.75
CA MET A 1 13.15 -0.19 -13.45
C MET A 1 12.63 -1.16 -12.42
N ALA A 2 13.45 -1.59 -11.46
CA ALA A 2 12.98 -2.45 -10.38
C ALA A 2 12.03 -1.66 -9.47
N LYS A 3 10.95 -2.29 -9.00
CA LYS A 3 9.96 -1.72 -8.08
C LYS A 3 9.94 -2.55 -6.80
N GLU A 4 9.75 -1.89 -5.67
CA GLU A 4 9.59 -2.50 -4.36
C GLU A 4 8.20 -2.16 -3.81
N LEU A 5 7.56 -3.13 -3.15
CA LEU A 5 6.32 -2.88 -2.41
C LEU A 5 6.65 -2.47 -0.98
N VAL A 6 6.14 -1.32 -0.55
CA VAL A 6 6.28 -0.85 0.83
C VAL A 6 4.90 -0.69 1.45
N MET A 7 4.72 -1.23 2.65
CA MET A 7 3.46 -1.20 3.39
C MET A 7 3.66 -0.45 4.71
N TYR A 8 2.96 0.68 4.84
CA TYR A 8 2.84 1.45 6.06
C TYR A 8 1.79 0.80 6.96
N THR A 9 2.19 0.38 8.16
CA THR A 9 1.35 -0.30 9.16
C THR A 9 1.55 0.31 10.54
N ARG A 10 0.97 -0.32 11.56
CA ARG A 10 1.18 -0.01 12.98
C ARG A 10 1.39 -1.32 13.74
N THR A 11 1.99 -1.25 14.91
CA THR A 11 2.22 -2.43 15.76
C THR A 11 0.92 -3.05 16.28
N ALA A 12 -0.09 -2.22 16.55
CA ALA A 12 -1.41 -2.68 16.98
C ALA A 12 -2.19 -3.36 15.84
N GLY A 13 -2.85 -4.48 16.15
CA GLY A 13 -3.64 -5.24 15.19
C GLY A 13 -4.66 -4.39 14.41
N CYS A 14 -4.73 -4.63 13.10
CA CYS A 14 -5.70 -4.03 12.20
C CYS A 14 -6.22 -5.09 11.21
N PRO A 15 -7.55 -5.32 11.10
CA PRO A 15 -8.10 -6.30 10.16
C PRO A 15 -7.65 -6.08 8.70
N PHE A 16 -7.54 -4.82 8.25
CA PHE A 16 -7.10 -4.51 6.89
C PHE A 16 -5.63 -4.86 6.66
N VAL A 17 -4.77 -4.70 7.69
CA VAL A 17 -3.35 -5.11 7.60
C VAL A 17 -3.27 -6.63 7.50
N THR A 18 -4.08 -7.36 8.27
CA THR A 18 -4.17 -8.82 8.20
C THR A 18 -4.58 -9.30 6.81
N ILE A 19 -5.57 -8.65 6.20
CA ILE A 19 -6.02 -8.97 4.83
C ILE A 19 -4.88 -8.74 3.82
N ALA A 20 -4.22 -7.59 3.88
CA ALA A 20 -3.10 -7.28 2.97
C ALA A 20 -1.95 -8.29 3.13
N LYS A 21 -1.52 -8.56 4.38
CA LYS A 21 -0.47 -9.55 4.66
C LYS A 21 -0.82 -10.95 4.17
N LYS A 22 -2.09 -11.36 4.32
CA LYS A 22 -2.57 -12.65 3.79
C LYS A 22 -2.41 -12.72 2.28
N VAL A 23 -2.83 -11.69 1.54
CA VAL A 23 -2.67 -11.64 0.08
C VAL A 23 -1.19 -11.71 -0.33
N LEU A 24 -0.31 -10.96 0.34
CA LEU A 24 1.13 -10.96 0.06
C LEU A 24 1.76 -12.33 0.32
N HIS A 25 1.39 -12.96 1.44
CA HIS A 25 1.87 -14.28 1.81
C HIS A 25 1.41 -15.36 0.81
N GLU A 26 0.12 -15.38 0.45
CA GLU A 26 -0.43 -16.35 -0.52
C GLU A 26 0.28 -16.32 -1.87
N HIS A 27 0.77 -15.15 -2.28
CA HIS A 27 1.44 -14.96 -3.57
C HIS A 27 2.96 -14.81 -3.46
N GLN A 28 3.52 -15.01 -2.26
CA GLN A 28 4.96 -14.91 -1.99
C GLN A 28 5.58 -13.58 -2.46
N ILE A 29 4.83 -12.48 -2.36
CA ILE A 29 5.29 -11.16 -2.81
C ILE A 29 6.19 -10.55 -1.73
N PRO A 30 7.45 -10.23 -2.04
CA PRO A 30 8.33 -9.54 -1.10
C PRO A 30 7.83 -8.12 -0.88
N TYR A 31 7.86 -7.67 0.37
CA TYR A 31 7.50 -6.30 0.74
C TYR A 31 8.31 -5.85 1.95
N ARG A 32 8.41 -4.54 2.11
CA ARG A 32 8.96 -3.92 3.31
C ARG A 32 7.86 -3.29 4.14
N GLU A 33 7.96 -3.46 5.45
CA GLU A 33 6.98 -2.93 6.40
C GLU A 33 7.57 -1.74 7.15
N ILE A 34 6.79 -0.65 7.28
CA ILE A 34 7.15 0.54 8.05
C ILE A 34 6.07 0.79 9.11
N PHE A 35 6.46 0.83 10.38
CA PHE A 35 5.55 1.03 11.51
C PHE A 35 5.42 2.52 11.84
N VAL A 36 4.30 3.14 11.45
CA VAL A 36 4.07 4.59 11.64
C VAL A 36 3.92 5.02 13.08
N ASP A 37 3.65 4.09 13.99
CA ASP A 37 3.60 4.32 15.43
C ASP A 37 4.99 4.26 16.10
N GLN A 38 6.03 3.87 15.35
CA GLN A 38 7.43 3.85 15.81
C GLN A 38 8.33 4.81 15.02
N ASP A 39 7.87 5.29 13.86
CA ASP A 39 8.58 6.23 12.98
C ASP A 39 7.75 7.52 12.82
N PRO A 40 8.11 8.62 13.52
CA PRO A 40 7.41 9.91 13.42
C PRO A 40 7.41 10.51 12.00
N ASP A 41 8.46 10.26 11.21
CA ASP A 41 8.55 10.77 9.85
C ASP A 41 7.60 9.98 8.94
N ALA A 42 7.50 8.66 9.12
CA ALA A 42 6.51 7.84 8.43
C ALA A 42 5.08 8.23 8.77
N ARG A 43 4.83 8.55 10.04
CA ARG A 43 3.56 9.08 10.51
C ARG A 43 3.18 10.37 9.80
N GLN A 44 4.12 11.30 9.70
CA GLN A 44 3.88 12.59 9.05
C GLN A 44 3.64 12.41 7.54
N ARG A 45 4.46 11.61 6.85
CA ARG A 45 4.24 11.28 5.43
C ARG A 45 2.85 10.73 5.17
N LEU A 46 2.38 9.81 6.02
CA LEU A 46 1.05 9.23 5.88
C LEU A 46 -0.06 10.28 6.04
N LEU A 47 0.07 11.18 7.03
CA LEU A 47 -0.86 12.30 7.19
C LEU A 47 -0.85 13.25 5.98
N ASP A 48 0.33 13.55 5.44
CA ASP A 48 0.45 14.46 4.28
C ASP A 48 -0.18 13.85 3.02
N TRP A 49 -0.02 12.55 2.81
CA TRP A 49 -0.56 11.86 1.64
C TRP A 49 -2.05 11.59 1.71
N VAL A 50 -2.54 11.20 2.89
CA VAL A 50 -3.86 10.58 3.06
C VAL A 50 -4.79 11.47 3.88
N GLY A 51 -4.26 12.38 4.69
CA GLY A 51 -5.01 13.18 5.67
C GLY A 51 -5.35 12.42 6.96
N PHE A 52 -5.06 11.11 7.01
CA PHE A 52 -5.42 10.22 8.11
C PHE A 52 -4.30 9.20 8.36
N LEU A 53 -4.23 8.64 9.58
CA LEU A 53 -3.35 7.51 9.91
C LEU A 53 -3.96 6.17 9.48
N SER A 54 -4.49 6.11 8.26
CA SER A 54 -5.13 4.92 7.70
C SER A 54 -4.09 3.86 7.35
N VAL A 55 -4.25 2.67 7.95
CA VAL A 55 -3.35 1.52 7.72
C VAL A 55 -4.14 0.25 7.36
N PRO A 56 -3.64 -0.57 6.42
CA PRO A 56 -2.39 -0.41 5.69
C PRO A 56 -2.49 0.69 4.64
N THR A 57 -1.41 1.44 4.44
CA THR A 57 -1.22 2.24 3.22
C THR A 57 -0.05 1.65 2.45
N LEU A 58 -0.31 1.27 1.21
CA LEU A 58 0.64 0.59 0.33
C LEU A 58 1.17 1.58 -0.68
N ILE A 59 2.46 1.54 -0.94
CA ILE A 59 3.09 2.28 -2.02
C ILE A 59 3.96 1.37 -2.87
N VAL A 60 4.07 1.70 -4.15
CA VAL A 60 5.16 1.20 -4.99
C VAL A 60 6.29 2.20 -4.90
N ALA A 61 7.47 1.76 -4.51
CA ALA A 61 8.66 2.58 -4.39
C ALA A 61 9.77 2.09 -5.31
N GLU A 62 10.79 2.92 -5.49
CA GLU A 62 12.09 2.44 -5.92
C GLU A 62 12.73 1.62 -4.78
N PRO A 63 13.63 0.65 -5.09
CA PRO A 63 14.25 -0.20 -4.07
C PRO A 63 14.98 0.62 -2.99
N GLY A 64 14.65 0.38 -1.73
CA GLY A 64 15.22 1.07 -0.58
C GLY A 64 14.59 2.42 -0.27
N HIS A 65 13.68 2.93 -1.10
CA HIS A 65 13.00 4.21 -0.89
C HIS A 65 11.67 4.05 -0.14
N ASN A 66 11.32 5.08 0.63
CA ASN A 66 10.09 5.13 1.43
C ASN A 66 8.98 5.97 0.79
N LEU A 67 9.21 6.49 -0.41
CA LEU A 67 8.29 7.37 -1.13
C LEU A 67 7.76 6.65 -2.37
N PRO A 68 6.52 6.96 -2.80
CA PRO A 68 6.00 6.38 -4.02
C PRO A 68 6.86 6.79 -5.23
N PHE A 69 7.08 5.88 -6.18
CA PHE A 69 7.93 6.14 -7.35
C PHE A 69 7.36 7.21 -8.30
N ALA A 70 6.05 7.47 -8.19
CA ALA A 70 5.33 8.51 -8.90
C ALA A 70 4.39 9.21 -7.91
N GLU A 71 4.07 10.47 -8.16
CA GLU A 71 3.09 11.19 -7.34
C GLU A 71 1.74 10.46 -7.34
N ALA A 72 1.16 10.28 -6.15
CA ALA A 72 -0.14 9.65 -6.02
C ALA A 72 -1.24 10.62 -6.43
N GLU A 73 -2.26 10.14 -7.12
CA GLU A 73 -3.42 10.97 -7.51
C GLU A 73 -4.04 11.66 -6.28
N PRO A 74 -4.50 12.91 -6.38
CA PRO A 74 -5.02 13.63 -5.22
C PRO A 74 -6.31 13.00 -4.70
N LEU A 75 -6.50 13.04 -3.38
CA LEU A 75 -7.79 12.74 -2.76
C LEU A 75 -8.60 14.02 -2.59
N GLU A 76 -9.90 13.93 -2.86
CA GLU A 76 -10.82 14.98 -2.42
C GLU A 76 -10.80 15.09 -0.89
N ARG A 77 -10.69 16.32 -0.39
CA ARG A 77 -10.56 16.57 1.04
C ARG A 77 -11.78 16.05 1.79
N GLY A 78 -11.53 15.22 2.80
CA GLY A 78 -12.57 14.64 3.66
C GLY A 78 -13.20 13.35 3.12
N VAL A 79 -12.83 12.92 1.91
CA VAL A 79 -13.24 11.61 1.37
C VAL A 79 -12.37 10.52 1.98
N SER A 80 -12.99 9.38 2.29
CA SER A 80 -12.29 8.20 2.78
C SER A 80 -11.31 7.68 1.70
N PRO A 81 -10.02 7.44 2.03
CA PRO A 81 -9.02 6.96 1.09
C PRO A 81 -9.17 5.45 0.76
N ARG A 82 -10.07 4.77 1.47
CA ARG A 82 -10.21 3.31 1.49
C ARG A 82 -10.51 2.75 0.10
N GLY A 83 -9.63 1.89 -0.39
CA GLY A 83 -9.81 1.14 -1.63
C GLY A 83 -9.72 1.99 -2.90
N ILE A 84 -9.34 3.26 -2.79
CA ILE A 84 -9.10 4.13 -3.94
C ILE A 84 -7.67 3.88 -4.43
N ASP A 85 -7.55 3.38 -5.67
CA ASP A 85 -6.27 3.32 -6.36
C ASP A 85 -5.88 4.74 -6.79
N ARG A 86 -4.72 5.19 -6.32
CA ARG A 86 -4.17 6.52 -6.60
C ARG A 86 -2.89 6.40 -7.44
N GLY A 87 -2.80 5.37 -8.27
CA GLY A 87 -1.64 5.04 -9.08
C GLY A 87 -0.58 4.31 -8.26
N SER A 88 0.39 5.04 -7.72
CA SER A 88 1.52 4.49 -6.94
C SER A 88 1.17 4.18 -5.48
N MET A 89 -0.08 4.44 -5.05
CA MET A 89 -0.52 4.34 -3.67
C MET A 89 -1.92 3.73 -3.58
N LEU A 90 -2.15 2.88 -2.56
CA LEU A 90 -3.44 2.26 -2.27
C LEU A 90 -3.63 2.15 -0.75
N THR A 91 -4.77 2.64 -0.24
CA THR A 91 -5.04 2.69 1.21
C THR A 91 -6.17 1.74 1.61
N GLU A 92 -5.97 0.95 2.65
CA GLU A 92 -6.94 0.02 3.24
C GLU A 92 -7.77 -0.82 2.23
N PRO A 93 -7.16 -1.46 1.22
CA PRO A 93 -7.90 -2.15 0.19
C PRO A 93 -8.56 -3.43 0.70
N SER A 94 -9.64 -3.84 0.03
CA SER A 94 -10.11 -5.22 0.08
C SER A 94 -9.12 -6.16 -0.62
N ALA A 95 -9.24 -7.47 -0.41
CA ALA A 95 -8.35 -8.45 -1.04
C ALA A 95 -8.40 -8.40 -2.58
N SER A 96 -9.57 -8.20 -3.19
CA SER A 96 -9.72 -8.12 -4.65
C SER A 96 -9.10 -6.84 -5.22
N GLN A 97 -9.36 -5.69 -4.59
CA GLN A 97 -8.73 -4.42 -4.95
C GLN A 97 -7.20 -4.51 -4.89
N PHE A 98 -6.68 -5.15 -3.83
CA PHE A 98 -5.24 -5.27 -3.66
C PHE A 98 -4.60 -6.16 -4.73
N ARG A 99 -5.21 -7.32 -5.06
CA ARG A 99 -4.71 -8.19 -6.13
C ARG A 99 -4.75 -7.51 -7.50
N ALA A 100 -5.80 -6.74 -7.79
CA ALA A 100 -5.90 -5.97 -9.04
C ALA A 100 -4.74 -4.95 -9.13
N TRP A 101 -4.50 -4.20 -8.05
CA TRP A 101 -3.42 -3.22 -7.99
C TRP A 101 -2.02 -3.84 -8.10
N LEU A 102 -1.79 -4.98 -7.43
CA LEU A 102 -0.54 -5.74 -7.58
C LEU A 102 -0.33 -6.23 -9.02
N THR A 103 -1.40 -6.58 -9.73
CA THR A 103 -1.33 -6.98 -11.15
C THR A 103 -0.99 -5.78 -12.04
N GLN A 104 -1.62 -4.63 -11.82
CA GLN A 104 -1.31 -3.37 -12.50
C GLN A 104 0.17 -2.99 -12.37
N HIS A 105 0.76 -3.21 -11.20
CA HIS A 105 2.19 -2.93 -10.96
C HIS A 105 3.13 -4.09 -11.23
N GLN A 106 2.62 -5.19 -11.82
CA GLN A 106 3.39 -6.37 -12.23
C GLN A 106 4.06 -7.14 -11.08
N PHE A 107 3.58 -6.96 -9.84
CA PHE A 107 3.93 -7.83 -8.71
C PHE A 107 3.21 -9.18 -8.78
N LEU A 108 2.06 -9.21 -9.45
CA LEU A 108 1.32 -10.41 -9.80
C LEU A 108 1.21 -10.55 -11.31
N ARG A 109 1.26 -11.80 -11.79
CA ARG A 109 0.84 -12.10 -13.15
C ARG A 109 -0.68 -12.21 -13.18
N PRO A 110 -1.34 -11.71 -14.23
CA PRO A 110 -2.74 -12.02 -14.44
C PRO A 110 -2.92 -13.54 -14.53
N ALA A 111 -4.02 -14.05 -13.99
CA ALA A 111 -4.35 -15.47 -14.15
C ALA A 111 -4.42 -15.78 -15.65
N SER A 112 -3.69 -16.78 -16.11
CA SER A 112 -3.80 -17.28 -17.48
C SER A 112 -5.25 -17.72 -17.69
N VAL A 113 -5.89 -17.19 -18.73
CA VAL A 113 -7.14 -17.74 -19.25
C VAL A 113 -6.70 -18.86 -20.20
N ASP A 114 -6.81 -20.10 -19.74
CA ASP A 114 -6.69 -21.30 -20.59
C ASP A 114 -7.99 -21.53 -21.37
#